data_AF-A0A1G1VQ31-F1
#
_entry.id   AF-A0A1G1VQ31-F1
#
_cell.length_a   1.000
_cell.length_b   1.000
_cell.length_c   1.000
_cell.angle_alpha   90.00
_cell.angle_beta   90.00
_cell.angle_gamma   90.00
#
_symmetry.space_group_name_H-M   'P 1'
#
loop_
_entity.id
_entity.type
_entity.pdbx_description
1 polymer ?
#
loop_
_entity_poly.entity_id
_entity_poly.type
_entity_poly.pdbx_seq_one_letter_code
_entity_poly.pdbx_strand_id
1 'polypeptide(L)'
;MNYLIILALVMIYEVGRVTLGLAVHPYRTMREVVRDRWEWPLMWVPGGLLIVSLIMSRVGARLVEVPEVWRNKLALILATVAMGLVLWQGMVGYLGWRFWSAGKNR
;
A
#
# COMPACT_ATOMS: atom_id res chain seq x y z
N MET A 1 9.66 26.31 -10.25
CA MET A 1 8.86 25.98 -9.04
C MET A 1 7.54 25.29 -9.38
N ASN A 2 6.76 25.77 -10.37
CA ASN A 2 5.49 25.15 -10.77
C ASN A 2 5.60 23.69 -11.24
N TYR A 3 6.66 23.30 -11.95
CA TYR A 3 6.81 21.94 -12.46
C TYR A 3 6.90 20.89 -11.35
N LEU A 4 7.57 21.19 -10.23
CA LEU A 4 7.66 20.26 -9.09
C LEU A 4 6.31 20.03 -8.42
N ILE A 5 5.49 21.09 -8.31
CA ILE A 5 4.14 20.99 -7.73
C ILE A 5 3.24 20.17 -8.65
N ILE A 6 3.30 20.41 -9.96
CA ILE A 6 2.53 19.63 -10.95
C ILE A 6 2.94 18.15 -10.90
N LEU A 7 4.24 17.86 -10.84
CA LEU A 7 4.75 16.49 -10.77
C LEU A 7 4.31 15.80 -9.48
N ALA A 8 4.33 16.50 -8.34
CA ALA A 8 3.82 15.97 -7.07
C ALA A 8 2.31 15.68 -7.14
N LEU A 9 1.51 16.56 -7.73
CA LEU A 9 0.07 16.36 -7.90
C LEU A 9 -0.24 15.16 -8.80
N VAL A 10 0.50 14.99 -9.91
CA VAL A 10 0.37 13.83 -10.80
C VAL A 10 0.73 12.56 -10.05
N MET A 11 1.82 12.54 -9.29
CA MET A 11 2.22 11.38 -8.49
C MET A 11 1.15 11.00 -7.45
N ILE A 12 0.59 11.99 -6.75
CA ILE A 12 -0.49 11.75 -5.77
C ILE A 12 -1.74 11.21 -6.45
N TYR A 13 -2.11 11.79 -7.60
CA TYR A 13 -3.25 11.31 -8.40
C TYR A 13 -3.05 9.86 -8.85
N GLU A 14 -1.86 9.52 -9.36
CA GLU A 14 -1.55 8.17 -9.81
C GLU A 14 -1.56 7.15 -8.67
N VAL A 15 -0.97 7.51 -7.53
CA VAL A 15 -1.04 6.68 -6.32
C VAL A 15 -2.48 6.46 -5.88
N GLY A 16 -3.30 7.52 -5.86
CA GLY A 16 -4.72 7.42 -5.52
C GLY A 16 -5.48 6.53 -6.49
N ARG A 17 -5.29 6.74 -7.80
CA ARG A 17 -5.94 5.99 -8.88
C ARG A 17 -5.60 4.50 -8.80
N VAL A 18 -4.32 4.15 -8.67
CA VAL A 18 -3.86 2.76 -8.58
C VAL A 18 -4.35 2.11 -7.29
N THR A 19 -4.25 2.80 -6.15
CA THR A 19 -4.66 2.25 -4.85
C THR A 19 -6.17 1.99 -4.80
N LEU A 20 -6.98 2.95 -5.25
CA LEU A 20 -8.44 2.80 -5.31
C LEU A 20 -8.83 1.77 -6.38
N GLY A 21 -8.16 1.76 -7.53
CA GLY A 21 -8.38 0.76 -8.56
C GLY A 21 -8.09 -0.66 -8.06
N LEU A 22 -7.00 -0.85 -7.32
CA LEU A 22 -6.67 -2.14 -6.68
C LEU A 22 -7.68 -2.54 -5.60
N ALA A 23 -8.32 -1.58 -4.92
CA ALA A 23 -9.35 -1.86 -3.93
C ALA A 23 -10.70 -2.24 -4.56
N VAL A 24 -11.11 -1.56 -5.64
CA VAL A 24 -12.44 -1.73 -6.26
C VAL A 24 -12.43 -2.81 -7.35
N HIS A 25 -11.40 -2.81 -8.20
CA HIS A 25 -11.28 -3.70 -9.36
C HIS A 25 -9.86 -4.30 -9.49
N PRO A 26 -9.42 -5.12 -8.51
CA PRO A 26 -8.04 -5.61 -8.39
C PRO A 26 -7.52 -6.30 -9.64
N TYR A 27 -8.34 -7.11 -10.32
CA TYR A 27 -7.94 -7.84 -11.52
C TYR A 27 -7.66 -6.91 -12.71
N ARG A 28 -8.53 -5.91 -12.94
CA ARG A 28 -8.41 -5.01 -14.08
C ARG A 28 -7.22 -4.07 -13.86
N THR A 29 -7.16 -3.44 -12.69
CA THR A 29 -6.08 -2.50 -12.36
C THR A 29 -4.74 -3.19 -12.31
N MET A 30 -4.62 -4.41 -11.76
CA MET A 30 -3.35 -5.12 -11.78
C MET A 30 -2.88 -5.46 -13.19
N ARG A 31 -3.79 -5.81 -14.11
CA ARG A 31 -3.43 -6.05 -15.51
C ARG A 31 -2.88 -4.78 -16.19
N GLU A 32 -3.47 -3.63 -15.89
CA GLU A 32 -3.01 -2.32 -16.38
C GLU A 32 -1.62 -1.99 -15.80
N VAL A 33 -1.45 -2.12 -14.48
CA VAL A 33 -0.19 -1.85 -13.75
C VAL A 33 0.96 -2.77 -14.18
N VAL A 34 0.71 -4.06 -14.43
CA VAL A 34 1.76 -4.99 -14.89
C VAL A 34 2.16 -4.72 -16.34
N ARG A 35 1.24 -4.19 -17.16
CA ARG A 35 1.51 -3.80 -18.54
C ARG A 35 2.34 -2.52 -18.61
N ASP A 36 2.05 -1.56 -17.74
CA ASP A 36 2.80 -0.30 -17.64
C ASP A 36 3.90 -0.38 -16.57
N ARG A 37 5.14 -0.63 -16.99
CA ARG A 37 6.30 -0.81 -16.09
C ARG A 37 6.52 0.35 -15.12
N TRP A 38 6.05 1.55 -15.46
CA TRP A 38 6.14 2.74 -14.60
C TRP A 38 5.24 2.65 -13.37
N GLU A 39 4.11 1.96 -13.46
CA GLU A 39 3.14 1.83 -12.36
C GLU A 39 3.47 0.68 -11.41
N TRP A 40 4.38 -0.21 -11.81
CA TRP A 40 4.78 -1.39 -11.05
C TRP A 40 5.27 -1.08 -9.62
N PRO A 41 6.06 -0.02 -9.36
CA PRO A 41 6.43 0.35 -7.99
C PRO A 41 5.22 0.77 -7.14
N LEU A 42 4.17 1.33 -7.76
CA LEU A 42 3.00 1.83 -7.04
C LEU A 42 2.18 0.70 -6.41
N MET A 43 2.26 -0.53 -6.92
CA MET A 43 1.57 -1.69 -6.31
C MET A 43 2.07 -1.99 -4.88
N TRP A 44 3.30 -1.57 -4.56
CA TRP A 44 3.93 -1.78 -3.26
C TRP A 44 3.66 -0.65 -2.26
N VAL A 45 2.94 0.41 -2.66
CA VAL A 45 2.60 1.54 -1.77
C VAL A 45 1.90 1.09 -0.49
N PRO A 46 0.88 0.19 -0.52
CA PRO A 46 0.28 -0.30 0.72
C PRO A 46 1.26 -1.14 1.58
N GLY A 47 2.27 -1.77 0.96
CA GLY A 47 3.38 -2.44 1.65
C GLY A 47 4.33 -1.46 2.33
N GLY A 48 4.61 -0.31 1.69
CA GLY A 48 5.32 0.80 2.31
C GLY A 48 4.59 1.35 3.54
N LEU A 49 3.26 1.52 3.43
CA LEU A 49 2.39 1.89 4.55
C LEU A 49 2.47 0.90 5.72
N LEU A 50 2.60 -0.40 5.42
CA LEU A 50 2.84 -1.43 6.43
C LEU A 50 4.15 -1.20 7.19
N ILE A 51 5.25 -0.99 6.46
CA ILE A 51 6.56 -0.74 7.07
C ILE A 51 6.51 0.52 7.94
N VAL A 52 5.94 1.61 7.41
CA VAL A 52 5.78 2.87 8.14
C VAL A 52 4.93 2.69 9.40
N SER A 53 3.80 1.97 9.31
CA SER A 53 2.92 1.75 10.47
C SER A 53 3.60 0.91 11.56
N LEU A 54 4.39 -0.10 11.19
CA LEU A 54 5.18 -0.88 12.15
C LEU A 54 6.26 -0.03 12.83
N ILE A 55 6.98 0.79 12.06
CA ILE A 55 7.99 1.71 12.61
C ILE A 55 7.33 2.72 13.55
N MET A 56 6.24 3.36 13.12
CA MET A 56 5.51 4.35 13.92
C MET A 56 4.92 3.73 15.20
N SER A 57 4.43 2.50 15.14
CA SER A 57 3.96 1.78 16.33
C SER A 57 5.09 1.59 17.36
N ARG A 58 6.29 1.22 16.90
CA ARG A 58 7.47 1.05 17.78
C ARG A 58 7.97 2.38 18.36
N VAL A 59 7.96 3.43 17.56
CA VAL A 59 8.39 4.77 17.99
C VAL A 59 7.38 5.37 18.96
N GLY A 60 6.08 5.30 18.64
CA GLY A 60 5.00 5.79 19.50
C GLY A 60 4.98 5.11 20.86
N ALA A 61 5.22 3.80 20.92
CA ALA A 61 5.32 3.05 22.17
C ALA A 61 6.49 3.47 23.07
N ARG A 62 7.53 4.11 22.51
CA ARG A 62 8.69 4.62 23.28
C ARG A 62 8.53 6.07 23.71
N LEU A 63 7.75 6.87 22.97
CA LEU A 63 7.66 8.32 23.16
C LEU A 63 6.46 8.74 24.00
N VAL A 64 5.42 7.90 24.10
CA VAL A 64 4.16 8.28 24.74
C VAL A 64 3.75 7.23 25.76
N GLU A 65 3.65 7.65 27.02
CA GLU A 65 3.00 6.85 28.06
C GLU A 65 1.48 6.94 27.87
N VAL A 66 0.93 5.95 27.16
CA VAL A 66 -0.51 5.84 26.94
C VAL A 66 -1.13 5.01 28.07
N PRO A 67 -2.22 5.47 28.72
CA PRO A 67 -2.95 4.68 29.70
C PRO A 67 -3.29 3.29 29.18
N GLU A 68 -3.18 2.26 30.02
CA GLU A 68 -3.23 0.84 29.61
C GLU A 68 -4.49 0.49 28.79
N VAL A 69 -5.64 1.04 29.15
CA VAL A 69 -6.91 0.84 28.44
C VAL A 69 -6.84 1.37 27.00
N TRP A 70 -6.28 2.56 26.82
CA TRP A 70 -6.12 3.17 25.50
C TRP A 70 -5.02 2.49 24.68
N ARG A 71 -3.95 2.06 25.35
CA ARG A 71 -2.86 1.28 24.72
C ARG A 71 -3.40 -0.01 24.10
N ASN A 72 -4.24 -0.76 24.82
CA ASN A 72 -4.80 -2.02 24.33
C ASN A 72 -5.77 -1.80 23.15
N LYS A 73 -6.61 -0.76 23.21
CA LYS A 73 -7.50 -0.40 22.09
C LYS A 73 -6.72 0.01 20.84
N LEU A 74 -5.72 0.87 20.98
CA LEU A 74 -4.87 1.30 19.86
C LEU A 74 -4.08 0.13 19.27
N ALA A 75 -3.56 -0.76 20.13
CA ALA A 75 -2.87 -1.97 19.69
C ALA A 75 -3.79 -2.88 18.86
N LEU A 76 -5.05 -3.06 19.27
CA LEU A 76 -6.02 -3.87 18.53
C LEU A 76 -6.33 -3.26 17.15
N ILE A 77 -6.56 -1.94 17.10
CA ILE A 77 -6.81 -1.22 15.85
C ILE A 77 -5.61 -1.35 14.90
N LEU A 78 -4.40 -1.06 15.40
CA LEU A 78 -3.18 -1.16 14.61
C LEU A 78 -2.92 -2.60 14.15
N ALA A 79 -3.15 -3.60 14.99
CA ALA A 79 -3.02 -5.01 14.62
C ALA A 79 -4.01 -5.40 13.52
N THR A 80 -5.25 -4.93 13.60
CA THR A 80 -6.30 -5.20 12.59
C THR A 80 -5.95 -4.55 11.25
N VAL A 81 -5.53 -3.28 11.27
CA VAL A 81 -5.09 -2.56 10.07
C VAL A 81 -3.86 -3.22 9.46
N ALA A 82 -2.87 -3.57 10.27
CA ALA A 82 -1.67 -4.27 9.80
C ALA A 82 -2.04 -5.61 9.16
N MET A 83 -2.90 -6.40 9.78
CA MET A 83 -3.36 -7.68 9.21
C MET A 83 -4.09 -7.47 7.88
N GLY A 84 -4.99 -6.49 7.80
CA GLY A 84 -5.68 -6.13 6.55
C GLY A 84 -4.71 -5.74 5.43
N LEU A 85 -3.70 -4.93 5.76
CA LEU A 85 -2.66 -4.56 4.80
C LEU A 85 -1.79 -5.75 4.39
N VAL A 86 -1.49 -6.68 5.30
CA VAL A 86 -0.70 -7.90 4.97
C VAL A 86 -1.47 -8.77 3.99
N LEU A 87 -2.75 -9.00 4.25
CA LEU A 87 -3.62 -9.77 3.35
C LEU A 87 -3.77 -9.07 2.00
N TRP A 88 -3.95 -7.75 1.99
CA TRP A 88 -4.02 -6.98 0.76
C TRP A 88 -2.70 -7.08 -0.03
N GLN A 89 -1.55 -6.90 0.62
CA GLN A 89 -0.25 -7.04 -0.04
C GLN A 89 -0.02 -8.46 -0.56
N GLY A 90 -0.45 -9.49 0.15
CA GLY A 90 -0.44 -10.87 -0.34
C GLY A 90 -1.27 -11.05 -1.62
N MET A 91 -2.49 -10.50 -1.65
CA MET A 91 -3.37 -10.54 -2.82
C MET A 91 -2.75 -9.80 -4.02
N VAL A 92 -2.25 -8.58 -3.81
CA VAL A 92 -1.59 -7.77 -4.83
C VAL A 92 -0.32 -8.49 -5.34
N GLY A 93 0.50 -9.02 -4.45
CA GLY A 93 1.68 -9.80 -4.84
C GLY A 93 1.33 -11.02 -5.70
N TYR A 94 0.30 -11.78 -5.31
CA TYR A 94 -0.19 -12.92 -6.08
C TYR A 94 -0.68 -12.53 -7.48
N LEU A 95 -1.52 -11.49 -7.57
CA LEU A 95 -2.05 -11.03 -8.87
C LEU A 95 -0.93 -10.50 -9.76
N GLY A 96 0.01 -9.73 -9.19
CA GLY A 96 1.16 -9.19 -9.90
C GLY A 96 2.03 -10.31 -10.48
N TRP A 97 2.33 -11.33 -9.67
CA TRP A 97 3.05 -12.53 -10.12
C TRP A 97 2.32 -13.25 -11.25
N ARG A 98 1.02 -13.49 -11.09
CA ARG A 98 0.20 -14.21 -12.07
C ARG A 98 0.18 -13.49 -13.43
N PHE A 99 -0.03 -12.18 -13.44
CA PHE A 99 -0.05 -11.41 -14.68
C PHE A 99 1.34 -11.27 -15.32
N TRP A 100 2.38 -11.11 -14.50
CA TRP A 100 3.76 -11.05 -14.99
C TRP A 100 4.19 -12.38 -15.65
N SER A 101 3.91 -13.51 -15.00
CA SER A 101 4.18 -14.84 -15.56
C SER A 101 3.38 -15.11 -16.84
N ALA A 102 2.12 -14.65 -16.91
CA ALA A 102 1.29 -14.79 -18.11
C ALA A 102 1.80 -13.92 -19.28
N GLY A 103 2.36 -12.74 -19.00
CA GLY A 103 2.96 -11.87 -20.00
C GLY A 103 4.27 -12.39 -20.60
N LYS A 104 5.00 -13.24 -19.88
CA LYS A 104 6.27 -13.84 -20.33
C LYS A 104 6.10 -15.03 -21.30
N ASN A 105 4.91 -15.62 -21.35
CA ASN A 105 4.57 -16.77 -22.21
C ASN A 105 3.92 -16.37 -23.54
N ARG A 106 3.94 -15.07 -23.91
CA ARG A 106 3.56 -14.54 -25.22
C ARG A 106 4.79 -13.96 -25.90
#